data_AF-K8XKF6-F1
#
_entry.id   AF-K8XKF6-F1
#
_cell.length_a   1.000
_cell.length_b   1.000
_cell.length_c   1.000
_cell.angle_alpha   90.00
_cell.angle_beta   90.00
_cell.angle_gamma   90.00
#
_symmetry.space_group_name_H-M   'P 1'
#
loop_
_entity.id
_entity.type
_entity.pdbx_description
1 polymer ?
#
loop_
_entity_poly.entity_id
_entity_poly.type
_entity_poly.pdbx_seq_one_letter_code
_entity_poly.pdbx_strand_id
1 'polypeptide(L)' 'MSLFDLSDRARQYQIDLLEFMDSHVYPAEAVYEEQMRESGDPHFQPPVLEELKVEARRRGLWNLF' A
#
# COMPACT_ATOMS: atom_id res chain seq x y z
N MET A 1 -20.11 2.51 23.31
CA MET A 1 -18.81 2.06 22.78
C MET A 1 -18.45 0.79 23.51
N SER A 2 -18.46 -0.32 22.77
CA SER A 2 -17.94 -1.62 23.19
C SER A 2 -16.42 -1.52 23.35
N LEU A 3 -15.84 -2.37 24.21
CA LEU A 3 -14.38 -2.49 24.39
C LEU A 3 -13.64 -2.86 23.09
N PHE A 4 -14.37 -3.36 22.09
CA PHE A 4 -13.84 -3.81 20.79
C PHE A 4 -14.11 -2.85 19.63
N ASP A 5 -14.71 -1.68 19.88
CA ASP A 5 -14.97 -0.70 18.82
C ASP A 5 -13.68 0.04 18.44
N LEU A 6 -13.46 0.21 17.13
CA LEU A 6 -12.40 1.08 16.63
C LEU A 6 -12.66 2.53 17.02
N SER A 7 -11.60 3.26 17.39
CA SER A 7 -11.65 4.71 17.47
C SER A 7 -11.96 5.30 16.09
N ASP A 8 -12.53 6.50 16.04
CA ASP A 8 -12.85 7.15 14.76
C ASP A 8 -11.60 7.34 13.89
N ARG A 9 -10.45 7.59 14.52
CA ARG A 9 -9.15 7.66 13.81
C ARG A 9 -8.76 6.32 13.20
N ALA A 10 -8.91 5.21 13.93
CA ALA A 10 -8.61 3.88 13.40
C ALA A 10 -9.57 3.49 12.26
N ARG A 11 -10.85 3.86 12.38
CA ARG A 11 -11.84 3.66 11.31
C ARG A 11 -11.46 4.45 10.05
N GLN A 12 -11.02 5.70 10.20
CA GLN A 12 -10.58 6.51 9.06
C GLN A 12 -9.37 5.87 8.36
N TYR A 13 -8.35 5.46 9.12
CA TYR A 13 -7.19 4.78 8.52
C TYR A 13 -7.58 3.48 7.82
N GLN A 14 -8.53 2.71 8.35
CA GLN A 14 -9.01 1.49 7.70
C GLN A 14 -9.65 1.81 6.34
N ILE A 15 -10.51 2.83 6.28
CA ILE A 15 -11.17 3.24 5.03
C ILE A 15 -10.12 3.68 4.00
N ASP A 16 -9.22 4.58 4.40
CA ASP A 16 -8.19 5.13 3.50
C ASP A 16 -7.23 4.04 3.03
N LEU A 17 -6.89 3.08 3.91
CA LEU A 17 -6.06 1.92 3.57
C LEU A 17 -6.75 1.01 2.57
N LEU A 18 -8.01 0.63 2.79
CA LEU A 18 -8.73 -0.26 1.89
C LEU A 18 -8.90 0.37 0.51
N GLU A 19 -9.23 1.66 0.44
CA GLU A 19 -9.30 2.38 -0.83
C GLU A 19 -7.93 2.38 -1.54
N PHE A 20 -6.83 2.62 -0.82
CA PHE A 20 -5.48 2.57 -1.39
C PHE A 20 -5.12 1.17 -1.90
N MET A 21 -5.52 0.12 -1.20
CA MET A 21 -5.30 -1.26 -1.64
C MET A 21 -6.00 -1.52 -2.98
N ASP A 22 -7.30 -1.22 -3.06
CA ASP A 22 -8.12 -1.45 -4.25
C ASP A 22 -7.69 -0.61 -5.46
N SER A 23 -7.35 0.66 -5.22
CA SER A 23 -7.09 1.61 -6.31
C SER A 23 -5.63 1.67 -6.77
N HIS A 24 -4.67 1.28 -5.93
CA HIS A 24 -3.24 1.43 -6.24
C HIS A 24 -2.45 0.13 -6.05
N VAL A 25 -2.60 -0.57 -4.92
CA VAL A 25 -1.73 -1.72 -4.60
C VAL A 25 -2.07 -2.94 -5.46
N TYR A 26 -3.33 -3.40 -5.47
CA TYR A 26 -3.71 -4.60 -6.23
C TYR A 26 -3.51 -4.43 -7.74
N PRO A 27 -3.87 -3.29 -8.38
CA PRO A 27 -3.58 -3.07 -9.79
C PRO A 27 -2.07 -3.09 -10.12
N ALA A 28 -1.22 -2.70 -9.17
CA ALA A 28 0.23 -2.67 -9.33
C ALA A 28 0.90 -4.05 -9.21
N GLU A 29 0.22 -5.08 -8.71
CA GLU A 29 0.79 -6.43 -8.56
C GLU A 29 1.27 -7.00 -9.90
N ALA A 30 0.48 -6.85 -10.96
CA ALA A 30 0.87 -7.32 -12.30
C ALA A 30 2.13 -6.60 -12.82
N VAL A 31 2.25 -5.30 -12.55
CA VAL A 31 3.42 -4.49 -12.94
C VAL A 31 4.65 -4.90 -12.13
N TYR A 32 4.48 -5.17 -10.84
CA TYR A 32 5.56 -5.68 -9.98
C TYR A 32 6.08 -7.03 -10.51
N GLU A 33 5.19 -7.97 -10.83
CA GLU A 33 5.57 -9.28 -11.36
C GLU A 33 6.34 -9.18 -12.68
N GLU A 34 5.88 -8.31 -13.59
CA GLU A 34 6.58 -8.05 -14.84
C GLU A 34 7.97 -7.47 -14.62
N GLN A 35 8.09 -6.42 -13.80
CA GLN A 35 9.37 -5.77 -13.50
C GLN A 35 10.36 -6.72 -12.81
N MET A 36 9.89 -7.58 -11.90
CA MET A 36 10.72 -8.59 -11.26
C MET A 36 11.17 -9.71 -12.21
N ARG A 37 10.29 -10.14 -13.13
CA ARG A 37 10.63 -11.15 -14.13
C ARG A 37 11.67 -10.62 -15.12
N GLU A 38 11.53 -9.36 -15.53
CA GLU A 38 12.46 -8.70 -16.45
C GLU A 38 13.83 -8.43 -15.82
N SER A 39 13.88 -8.12 -14.51
CA SER A 39 15.14 -7.87 -13.83
C SER A 39 16.03 -9.11 -13.75
N GLY A 40 15.43 -10.31 -13.62
CA GLY A 40 16.15 -11.56 -13.39
C GLY A 40 16.91 -11.62 -12.06
N ASP A 41 16.77 -10.61 -11.20
CA ASP A 41 17.43 -10.51 -9.90
C ASP A 41 16.38 -10.49 -8.78
N PRO A 42 16.37 -11.50 -7.89
CA PRO A 42 15.47 -11.54 -6.73
C PRO A 42 15.63 -10.35 -5.76
N HIS A 43 16.75 -9.64 -5.79
CA HIS A 43 17.01 -8.46 -4.94
C HIS A 43 16.71 -7.14 -5.63
N PHE A 44 16.22 -7.18 -6.87
CA PHE A 44 15.81 -5.99 -7.59
C PHE A 44 14.70 -5.26 -6.83
N GLN A 45 14.71 -3.93 -6.92
CA GLN A 45 13.66 -3.08 -6.36
C GLN A 45 12.86 -2.47 -7.51
N PRO A 46 11.66 -3.01 -7.80
CA PRO A 46 10.82 -2.53 -8.89
C PRO A 46 10.40 -1.06 -8.70
N PRO A 47 10.51 -0.21 -9.74
CA PRO A 47 10.07 1.18 -9.68
C PRO A 47 8.66 1.38 -9.16
N VAL A 48 7.74 0.45 -9.44
CA VAL A 48 6.35 0.51 -8.98
C VAL A 48 6.24 0.56 -7.45
N LEU A 49 7.18 -0.07 -6.71
CA LEU A 49 7.19 0.01 -5.25
C LEU A 49 7.51 1.41 -4.74
N GLU A 50 8.40 2.15 -5.41
CA GLU A 50 8.72 3.52 -5.00
C GLU A 50 7.56 4.48 -5.26
N GLU A 51 6.87 4.31 -6.40
CA GLU A 51 5.65 5.06 -6.70
C GLU A 51 4.56 4.84 -5.65
N LEU A 52 4.32 3.58 -5.27
CA LEU A 52 3.36 3.23 -4.21
C LEU A 52 3.76 3.82 -2.85
N LYS A 53 5.05 3.80 -2.49
CA LYS A 53 5.53 4.41 -1.24
C LYS A 53 5.33 5.93 -1.22
N VAL A 54 5.52 6.62 -2.35
CA VAL A 54 5.25 8.06 -2.45
C VAL A 54 3.76 8.34 -2.24
N GLU A 55 2.88 7.56 -2.87
CA GLU A 55 1.44 7.72 -2.71
C GLU A 55 0.97 7.41 -1.27
N ALA A 56 1.48 6.35 -0.64
CA ALA A 56 1.17 6.01 0.74
C ALA A 56 1.54 7.16 1.70
N ARG A 57 2.72 7.79 1.51
CA ARG A 57 3.13 8.97 2.28
C ARG A 57 2.20 10.16 2.04
N ARG A 58 1.79 10.41 0.79
CA ARG A 58 0.86 11.50 0.44
C ARG A 58 -0.49 11.33 1.15
N ARG A 59 -0.97 10.09 1.28
CA ARG A 59 -2.22 9.74 1.96
C ARG A 59 -2.09 9.67 3.49
N GLY A 60 -0.89 9.85 4.05
CA GLY A 60 -0.65 9.70 5.48
C GLY A 60 -0.70 8.24 5.97
N LEU A 61 -0.64 7.27 5.06
CA LEU A 61 -0.60 5.84 5.34
C LEU A 61 0.84 5.35 5.53
N TRP A 62 1.63 6.06 6.36
CA TRP A 62 3.06 5.81 6.54
C TRP A 62 3.43 5.68 8.01
N ASN A 63 4.26 4.69 8.34
CA ASN A 63 4.69 4.39 9.72
C ASN A 63 3.51 4.25 10.71
N LEU A 64 2.51 3.44 10.36
CA LEU A 64 1.29 3.22 11.16
C LEU A 64 1.43 2.13 12.26
N PHE A 65 2.65 1.62 12.50
CA PHE A 65 2.93 0.52 13.45
C PHE A 65 3.43 1.03 14.80
#